data_AF-A0A151E1G9-F1
#
_entry.id   AF-A0A151E1G9-F1
#
_cell.length_a   1.000
_cell.length_b   1.000
_cell.length_c   1.000
_cell.angle_alpha   90.00
_cell.angle_beta   90.00
_cell.angle_gamma   90.00
#
_symmetry.space_group_name_H-M   'P 1'
#
loop_
_entity.id
_entity.type
_entity.pdbx_description
1 polymer ?
#
loop_
_entity_poly.entity_id
_entity_poly.type
_entity_poly.pdbx_seq_one_letter_code
_entity_poly.pdbx_strand_id
1 'polypeptide(L)'
;MQNQVETLNRHIEFLRSLDTEEFYEKDEEEVRQFVQSTLQELVELGSQATHDLLELLQTEFTWSCFFAITIFRQTRDPQAVPPLINFLEKESDDSMANEEAMFALQDIGDPSIVPLIENLEALFENKKYNSYLVGALTGIIGLIPYEFMSKITKDFISRLSRYKGWFHIEDFTYNFVKQQRKEAIPLLRQILEMKGITGTEKRGLEDTIRALEDPEGYEKELKETVNELSQAAKQDSL
;
A
#
# COMPACT_ATOMS: atom_id res chain seq x y z
N MET A 1 -7.53 -7.25 -34.18
CA MET A 1 -8.47 -7.91 -33.25
C MET A 1 -8.14 -9.37 -33.03
N GLN A 2 -8.35 -10.31 -33.97
CA GLN A 2 -8.08 -11.74 -33.75
C GLN A 2 -6.63 -12.06 -33.34
N ASN A 3 -5.64 -11.45 -34.01
CA ASN A 3 -4.21 -11.61 -33.69
C ASN A 3 -3.82 -11.02 -32.30
N GLN A 4 -4.48 -9.94 -31.86
CA GLN A 4 -4.23 -9.33 -30.55
C GLN A 4 -4.81 -10.17 -29.40
N VAL A 5 -6.00 -10.76 -29.60
CA VAL A 5 -6.60 -11.68 -28.61
C VAL A 5 -5.77 -12.95 -28.47
N GLU A 6 -5.30 -13.52 -29.57
CA GLU A 6 -4.39 -14.69 -29.54
C GLU A 6 -3.07 -14.35 -28.83
N THR A 7 -2.56 -13.15 -29.03
CA THR A 7 -1.35 -12.65 -28.38
C THR A 7 -1.55 -12.48 -26.87
N LEU A 8 -2.63 -11.83 -26.45
CA LEU A 8 -2.97 -11.63 -25.03
C LEU A 8 -3.14 -12.96 -24.29
N ASN A 9 -3.89 -13.90 -24.87
CA ASN A 9 -4.05 -15.25 -24.30
C ASN A 9 -2.71 -15.96 -24.11
N ARG A 10 -1.80 -15.86 -25.10
CA ARG A 10 -0.46 -16.46 -25.00
C ARG A 10 0.35 -15.85 -23.85
N HIS A 11 0.24 -14.55 -23.60
CA HIS A 11 0.94 -13.90 -22.50
C HIS A 11 0.35 -14.29 -21.13
N ILE A 12 -0.98 -14.42 -21.03
CA ILE A 12 -1.64 -14.89 -19.81
C ILE A 12 -1.21 -16.33 -19.48
N GLU A 13 -1.21 -17.22 -20.48
CA GLU A 13 -0.73 -18.59 -20.31
C GLU A 13 0.77 -18.65 -19.94
N PHE A 14 1.57 -17.74 -20.50
CA PHE A 14 2.97 -17.61 -20.11
C PHE A 14 3.12 -17.19 -18.64
N LEU A 15 2.35 -16.22 -18.15
CA LEU A 15 2.37 -15.83 -16.74
C LEU A 15 1.96 -17.00 -15.84
N ARG A 16 0.92 -17.77 -16.20
CA ARG A 16 0.53 -18.99 -15.47
C ARG A 16 1.62 -20.05 -15.42
N SER A 17 2.44 -20.14 -16.46
CA SER A 17 3.55 -21.12 -16.50
C SER A 17 4.64 -20.84 -15.45
N LEU A 18 4.63 -19.68 -14.82
CA LEU A 18 5.54 -19.30 -13.74
C LEU A 18 5.12 -19.87 -12.38
N ASP A 19 3.88 -20.35 -12.24
CA ASP A 19 3.36 -20.81 -10.96
C ASP A 19 3.80 -22.25 -10.67
N THR A 20 5.12 -22.45 -10.56
CA THR A 20 5.76 -23.76 -10.36
C THR A 20 6.85 -23.69 -9.31
N GLU A 21 7.19 -24.84 -8.70
CA GLU A 21 8.24 -24.94 -7.68
C GLU A 21 9.58 -24.35 -8.16
N GLU A 22 9.94 -24.54 -9.43
CA GLU A 22 11.18 -24.02 -10.01
C GLU A 22 11.27 -22.49 -9.92
N PHE A 23 10.17 -21.77 -10.16
CA PHE A 23 10.16 -20.31 -10.08
C PHE A 23 9.96 -19.81 -8.65
N TYR A 24 9.33 -20.56 -7.77
CA TYR A 24 9.21 -20.19 -6.35
C TYR A 24 10.52 -20.30 -5.57
N GLU A 25 11.52 -21.05 -6.09
CA GLU A 25 12.88 -21.07 -5.55
C GLU A 25 13.74 -19.87 -6.00
N LYS A 26 13.26 -19.06 -6.95
CA LYS A 26 13.97 -17.89 -7.48
C LYS A 26 13.58 -16.63 -6.72
N ASP A 27 14.50 -15.66 -6.69
CA ASP A 27 14.16 -14.34 -6.19
C ASP A 27 13.33 -13.53 -7.19
N GLU A 28 12.69 -12.46 -6.71
CA GLU A 28 11.83 -11.61 -7.54
C GLU A 28 12.56 -10.99 -8.73
N GLU A 29 13.84 -10.64 -8.56
CA GLU A 29 14.61 -9.99 -9.62
C GLU A 29 14.86 -10.97 -10.78
N GLU A 30 15.24 -12.21 -10.46
CA GLU A 30 15.42 -13.28 -11.44
C GLU A 30 14.15 -13.55 -12.23
N VAL A 31 13.01 -13.70 -11.54
CA VAL A 31 11.72 -13.96 -12.22
C VAL A 31 11.31 -12.73 -13.05
N ARG A 32 11.48 -11.52 -12.52
CA ARG A 32 11.17 -10.26 -13.22
C ARG A 32 11.98 -10.11 -14.51
N GLN A 33 13.26 -10.44 -14.49
CA GLN A 33 14.11 -10.43 -15.70
C GLN A 33 13.59 -11.44 -16.74
N PHE A 34 13.15 -12.62 -16.31
CA PHE A 34 12.61 -13.65 -17.20
C PHE A 34 11.30 -13.22 -17.89
N VAL A 35 10.45 -12.45 -17.21
CA VAL A 35 9.12 -12.05 -17.73
C VAL A 35 9.08 -10.67 -18.37
N GLN A 36 10.18 -9.92 -18.33
CA GLN A 36 10.22 -8.47 -18.62
C GLN A 36 9.57 -8.10 -19.96
N SER A 37 9.86 -8.83 -21.04
CA SER A 37 9.29 -8.54 -22.37
C SER A 37 7.77 -8.74 -22.39
N THR A 38 7.28 -9.82 -21.77
CA THR A 38 5.85 -10.09 -21.64
C THR A 38 5.15 -8.98 -20.83
N LEU A 39 5.76 -8.52 -19.73
CA LEU A 39 5.18 -7.42 -18.94
C LEU A 39 5.07 -6.14 -19.78
N GLN A 40 6.13 -5.78 -20.52
CA GLN A 40 6.11 -4.59 -21.36
C GLN A 40 5.00 -4.66 -22.43
N GLU A 41 4.88 -5.79 -23.12
CA GLU A 41 3.85 -5.99 -24.14
C GLU A 41 2.43 -5.92 -23.54
N LEU A 42 2.19 -6.53 -22.38
CA LEU A 42 0.91 -6.48 -21.69
C LEU A 42 0.54 -5.05 -21.23
N VAL A 43 1.52 -4.27 -20.78
CA VAL A 43 1.32 -2.87 -20.39
C VAL A 43 0.99 -1.99 -21.61
N GLU A 44 1.64 -2.23 -22.75
CA GLU A 44 1.35 -1.53 -24.01
C GLU A 44 -0.07 -1.80 -24.54
N LEU A 45 -0.66 -2.96 -24.21
CA LEU A 45 -2.06 -3.27 -24.52
C LEU A 45 -3.07 -2.48 -23.66
N GLY A 46 -2.63 -1.92 -22.53
CA GLY A 46 -3.44 -1.07 -21.65
C GLY A 46 -4.71 -1.76 -21.13
N SER A 47 -5.84 -1.04 -21.17
CA SER A 47 -7.13 -1.50 -20.60
C SER A 47 -7.64 -2.84 -21.10
N GLN A 48 -7.28 -3.23 -22.33
CA GLN A 48 -7.67 -4.54 -22.85
C GLN A 48 -7.02 -5.67 -22.06
N ALA A 49 -5.73 -5.53 -21.73
CA ALA A 49 -5.04 -6.50 -20.89
C ALA A 49 -5.60 -6.49 -19.47
N THR A 50 -5.98 -5.33 -18.93
CA THR A 50 -6.52 -5.22 -17.57
C THR A 50 -7.70 -6.16 -17.35
N HIS A 51 -8.67 -6.20 -18.27
CA HIS A 51 -9.85 -7.04 -18.11
C HIS A 51 -9.52 -8.53 -18.05
N ASP A 52 -8.72 -9.02 -19.00
CA ASP A 52 -8.42 -10.44 -19.12
C ASP A 52 -7.47 -10.90 -18.00
N LEU A 53 -6.54 -10.04 -17.55
CA LEU A 53 -5.62 -10.35 -16.45
C LEU A 53 -6.32 -10.46 -15.08
N LEU A 54 -7.56 -9.98 -14.92
CA LEU A 54 -8.30 -10.13 -13.66
C LEU A 54 -8.47 -11.59 -13.24
N GLU A 55 -8.46 -12.52 -14.18
CA GLU A 55 -8.57 -13.95 -13.91
C GLU A 55 -7.35 -14.55 -13.20
N LEU A 56 -6.22 -13.82 -13.18
CA LEU A 56 -4.99 -14.22 -12.50
C LEU A 56 -4.96 -13.81 -11.02
N LEU A 57 -5.95 -13.03 -10.55
CA LEU A 57 -6.05 -12.68 -9.13
C LEU A 57 -6.45 -13.93 -8.30
N GLN A 58 -5.53 -14.41 -7.49
CA GLN A 58 -5.68 -15.59 -6.60
C GLN A 58 -5.46 -15.18 -5.15
N THR A 59 -6.13 -15.81 -4.19
CA THR A 59 -5.97 -15.48 -2.75
C THR A 59 -4.67 -15.98 -2.12
N GLU A 60 -3.95 -16.85 -2.82
CA GLU A 60 -2.62 -17.32 -2.41
C GLU A 60 -1.59 -16.69 -3.33
N PHE A 61 -0.39 -16.46 -2.80
CA PHE A 61 0.70 -15.90 -3.59
C PHE A 61 1.04 -16.82 -4.77
N THR A 62 1.04 -16.22 -5.97
CA THR A 62 1.48 -16.82 -7.22
C THR A 62 2.22 -15.77 -8.04
N TRP A 63 3.19 -16.18 -8.86
CA TRP A 63 3.93 -15.25 -9.71
C TRP A 63 3.01 -14.60 -10.74
N SER A 64 2.07 -15.36 -11.29
CA SER A 64 1.09 -14.84 -12.25
C SER A 64 0.20 -13.74 -11.64
N CYS A 65 -0.26 -13.92 -10.39
CA CYS A 65 -1.03 -12.91 -9.66
C CYS A 65 -0.20 -11.65 -9.40
N PHE A 66 1.02 -11.80 -8.86
CA PHE A 66 1.90 -10.67 -8.59
C PHE A 66 2.18 -9.82 -9.84
N PHE A 67 2.44 -10.47 -10.97
CA PHE A 67 2.68 -9.76 -12.22
C PHE A 67 1.42 -9.16 -12.84
N ALA A 68 0.25 -9.79 -12.68
CA ALA A 68 -1.01 -9.17 -13.08
C ALA A 68 -1.25 -7.85 -12.31
N ILE A 69 -1.01 -7.85 -11.00
CA ILE A 69 -1.12 -6.65 -10.15
C ILE A 69 -0.08 -5.60 -10.55
N THR A 70 1.16 -6.01 -10.83
CA THR A 70 2.20 -5.11 -11.36
C THR A 70 1.73 -4.41 -12.64
N ILE A 71 1.07 -5.14 -13.55
CA ILE A 71 0.53 -4.57 -14.79
C ILE A 71 -0.62 -3.59 -14.49
N PHE A 72 -1.51 -3.91 -13.54
CA PHE A 72 -2.57 -2.98 -13.12
C PHE A 72 -2.01 -1.67 -12.57
N ARG A 73 -0.94 -1.75 -11.76
CA ARG A 73 -0.23 -0.59 -11.23
C ARG A 73 0.37 0.28 -12.33
N GLN A 74 1.03 -0.34 -13.32
CA GLN A 74 1.69 0.39 -14.41
C GLN A 74 0.68 1.00 -15.39
N THR A 75 -0.41 0.29 -15.69
CA THR A 75 -1.47 0.79 -16.58
C THR A 75 -2.33 1.86 -15.91
N ARG A 76 -2.44 1.82 -14.57
CA ARG A 76 -3.28 2.72 -13.76
C ARG A 76 -4.74 2.72 -14.21
N ASP A 77 -5.22 1.60 -14.74
CA ASP A 77 -6.59 1.48 -15.21
C ASP A 77 -7.57 1.42 -14.03
N PRO A 78 -8.52 2.37 -13.92
CA PRO A 78 -9.55 2.35 -12.87
C PRO A 78 -10.37 1.06 -12.80
N GLN A 79 -10.48 0.28 -13.88
CA GLN A 79 -11.19 -0.99 -13.89
C GLN A 79 -10.58 -2.02 -12.93
N ALA A 80 -9.30 -1.88 -12.57
CA ALA A 80 -8.64 -2.76 -11.60
C ALA A 80 -9.02 -2.44 -10.14
N VAL A 81 -9.62 -1.28 -9.85
CA VAL A 81 -9.88 -0.86 -8.46
C VAL A 81 -10.79 -1.82 -7.70
N PRO A 82 -12.02 -2.16 -8.16
CA PRO A 82 -12.87 -3.08 -7.40
C PRO A 82 -12.27 -4.48 -7.24
N PRO A 83 -11.66 -5.11 -8.27
CA PRO A 83 -10.95 -6.37 -8.13
C PRO A 83 -9.80 -6.33 -7.11
N LEU A 84 -8.98 -5.27 -7.11
CA LEU A 84 -7.87 -5.12 -6.15
C LEU A 84 -8.35 -4.95 -4.71
N ILE A 85 -9.44 -4.21 -4.48
CA ILE A 85 -10.03 -4.11 -3.14
C ILE A 85 -10.53 -5.49 -2.67
N ASN A 86 -11.26 -6.20 -3.51
CA ASN A 86 -11.77 -7.53 -3.19
C ASN A 86 -10.65 -8.58 -3.01
N PHE A 87 -9.52 -8.42 -3.71
CA PHE A 87 -8.31 -9.21 -3.50
C PHE A 87 -7.78 -9.00 -2.07
N LEU A 88 -7.54 -7.74 -1.68
CA LEU A 88 -7.03 -7.39 -0.34
C LEU A 88 -8.00 -7.74 0.80
N GLU A 89 -9.32 -7.79 0.56
CA GLU A 89 -10.30 -8.18 1.58
C GLU A 89 -10.33 -9.68 1.89
N LYS A 90 -9.98 -10.52 0.91
CA LYS A 90 -10.10 -11.98 1.02
C LYS A 90 -8.88 -12.63 1.63
N GLU A 91 -7.73 -11.97 1.55
CA GLU A 91 -6.45 -12.56 1.94
C GLU A 91 -6.22 -12.43 3.45
N SER A 92 -5.72 -13.51 4.06
CA SER A 92 -5.41 -13.58 5.50
C SER A 92 -3.92 -13.45 5.82
N ASP A 93 -3.06 -13.62 4.81
CA ASP A 93 -1.63 -13.79 4.98
C ASP A 93 -0.89 -12.62 4.35
N ASP A 94 0.13 -12.11 5.04
CA ASP A 94 1.00 -11.04 4.53
C ASP A 94 1.81 -11.56 3.34
N SER A 95 1.66 -10.93 2.18
CA SER A 95 2.25 -11.39 0.93
C SER A 95 2.73 -10.21 0.08
N MET A 96 3.76 -10.46 -0.74
CA MET A 96 4.29 -9.48 -1.69
C MET A 96 3.21 -8.98 -2.67
N ALA A 97 2.22 -9.83 -2.98
CA ALA A 97 1.09 -9.45 -3.83
C ALA A 97 0.15 -8.44 -3.14
N ASN A 98 -0.02 -8.52 -1.81
CA ASN A 98 -0.81 -7.55 -1.06
C ASN A 98 -0.16 -6.16 -1.03
N GLU A 99 1.16 -6.09 -0.85
CA GLU A 99 1.90 -4.83 -0.93
C GLU A 99 1.78 -4.23 -2.34
N GLU A 100 1.96 -5.05 -3.38
CA GLU A 100 1.85 -4.58 -4.76
C GLU A 100 0.41 -4.13 -5.10
N ALA A 101 -0.62 -4.78 -4.56
CA ALA A 101 -2.02 -4.38 -4.72
C ALA A 101 -2.34 -3.06 -4.00
N MET A 102 -1.80 -2.88 -2.79
CA MET A 102 -1.87 -1.61 -2.08
C MET A 102 -1.22 -0.48 -2.89
N PHE A 103 -0.02 -0.70 -3.44
CA PHE A 103 0.66 0.29 -4.26
C PHE A 103 -0.05 0.54 -5.60
N ALA A 104 -0.63 -0.49 -6.21
CA ALA A 104 -1.45 -0.35 -7.40
C ALA A 104 -2.62 0.61 -7.17
N LEU A 105 -3.35 0.44 -6.05
CA LEU A 105 -4.45 1.33 -5.68
C LEU A 105 -3.98 2.77 -5.44
N GLN A 106 -2.81 2.96 -4.83
CA GLN A 106 -2.20 4.30 -4.64
C GLN A 106 -1.83 4.97 -5.97
N ASP A 107 -1.21 4.22 -6.89
CA ASP A 107 -0.75 4.74 -8.18
C ASP A 107 -1.90 4.98 -9.16
N ILE A 108 -3.00 4.24 -9.04
CA ILE A 108 -4.27 4.56 -9.73
C ILE A 108 -4.82 5.91 -9.23
N GLY A 109 -4.73 6.19 -7.93
CA GLY A 109 -5.02 7.51 -7.35
C GLY A 109 -6.50 7.81 -7.16
N ASP A 110 -6.98 8.95 -7.68
CA ASP A 110 -8.34 9.47 -7.47
C ASP A 110 -9.48 8.44 -7.67
N PRO A 111 -9.45 7.57 -8.70
CA PRO A 111 -10.47 6.54 -8.90
C PRO A 111 -10.57 5.52 -7.75
N SER A 112 -9.49 5.33 -6.98
CA SER A 112 -9.44 4.42 -5.84
C SER A 112 -10.10 5.00 -4.58
N ILE A 113 -10.19 6.33 -4.45
CA ILE A 113 -10.52 7.01 -3.18
C ILE A 113 -11.92 6.64 -2.69
N VAL A 114 -12.95 6.82 -3.52
CA VAL A 114 -14.34 6.58 -3.11
C VAL A 114 -14.57 5.10 -2.78
N PRO A 115 -14.19 4.13 -3.64
CA PRO A 115 -14.30 2.71 -3.31
C PRO A 115 -13.57 2.31 -2.03
N LEU A 116 -12.37 2.86 -1.78
CA LEU A 116 -11.62 2.60 -0.55
C LEU A 116 -12.32 3.13 0.70
N ILE A 117 -12.88 4.34 0.65
CA ILE A 117 -13.62 4.92 1.78
C ILE A 117 -14.86 4.08 2.09
N GLU A 118 -15.66 3.74 1.08
CA GLU A 118 -16.86 2.93 1.26
C GLU A 118 -16.55 1.57 1.90
N ASN A 119 -15.47 0.93 1.44
CA ASN A 119 -15.04 -0.36 1.95
C ASN A 119 -14.53 -0.26 3.41
N LEU A 120 -13.66 0.71 3.70
CA LEU A 120 -13.14 0.93 5.05
C LEU A 120 -14.24 1.30 6.05
N GLU A 121 -15.22 2.11 5.66
CA GLU A 121 -16.36 2.43 6.52
C GLU A 121 -17.16 1.16 6.86
N ALA A 122 -17.43 0.30 5.88
CA ALA A 122 -18.09 -0.99 6.10
C ALA A 122 -17.29 -1.94 7.01
N LEU A 123 -15.95 -2.00 6.85
CA LEU A 123 -15.08 -2.79 7.72
C LEU A 123 -15.11 -2.26 9.17
N PHE A 124 -15.01 -0.94 9.35
CA PHE A 124 -14.99 -0.31 10.68
C PHE A 124 -16.32 -0.44 11.42
N GLU A 125 -17.45 -0.44 10.72
CA GLU A 125 -18.77 -0.77 11.31
C GLU A 125 -18.80 -2.17 11.92
N ASN A 126 -18.07 -3.11 11.31
CA ASN A 126 -17.95 -4.50 11.76
C ASN A 126 -16.73 -4.76 12.66
N LYS A 127 -16.01 -3.71 13.10
CA LYS A 127 -14.77 -3.80 13.89
C LYS A 127 -13.70 -4.68 13.24
N LYS A 128 -13.64 -4.64 11.90
CA LYS A 128 -12.58 -5.28 11.12
C LYS A 128 -11.56 -4.23 10.72
N TYR A 129 -10.31 -4.65 10.65
CA TYR A 129 -9.19 -3.80 10.25
C TYR A 129 -8.43 -4.50 9.12
N ASN A 130 -8.11 -3.74 8.07
CA ASN A 130 -7.31 -4.20 6.95
C ASN A 130 -6.21 -3.16 6.72
N SER A 131 -4.97 -3.51 7.07
CA SER A 131 -3.82 -2.61 7.00
C SER A 131 -3.51 -2.17 5.58
N TYR A 132 -3.67 -3.05 4.57
CA TYR A 132 -3.40 -2.71 3.17
C TYR A 132 -4.43 -1.73 2.62
N LEU A 133 -5.72 -1.89 2.92
CA LEU A 133 -6.75 -0.94 2.48
C LEU A 133 -6.58 0.42 3.17
N VAL A 134 -6.22 0.43 4.47
CA VAL A 134 -5.87 1.66 5.18
C VAL A 134 -4.64 2.30 4.55
N GLY A 135 -3.57 1.53 4.32
CA GLY A 135 -2.34 1.98 3.68
C GLY A 135 -2.59 2.52 2.27
N ALA A 136 -3.46 1.85 1.48
CA ALA A 136 -3.86 2.28 0.15
C ALA A 136 -4.51 3.66 0.19
N LEU A 137 -5.54 3.85 1.04
CA LEU A 137 -6.23 5.13 1.12
C LEU A 137 -5.32 6.24 1.67
N THR A 138 -4.64 5.98 2.79
CA THR A 138 -3.82 6.99 3.48
C THR A 138 -2.56 7.37 2.71
N GLY A 139 -2.09 6.49 1.81
CA GLY A 139 -0.99 6.74 0.89
C GLY A 139 -1.35 7.61 -0.31
N ILE A 140 -2.63 7.73 -0.67
CA ILE A 140 -3.07 8.64 -1.74
C ILE A 140 -3.03 10.07 -1.21
N ILE A 141 -2.19 10.91 -1.82
CA ILE A 141 -2.06 12.33 -1.44
C ILE A 141 -3.25 13.10 -2.01
N GLY A 142 -4.08 13.66 -1.14
CA GLY A 142 -5.27 14.39 -1.58
C GLY A 142 -6.09 14.95 -0.42
N LEU A 143 -6.98 15.91 -0.73
CA LEU A 143 -7.85 16.50 0.29
C LEU A 143 -8.81 15.46 0.89
N ILE A 144 -9.40 14.60 0.05
CA ILE A 144 -10.40 13.61 0.49
C ILE A 144 -9.78 12.54 1.41
N PRO A 145 -8.64 11.89 1.06
CA PRO A 145 -7.95 10.98 2.00
C PRO A 145 -7.54 11.68 3.30
N TYR A 146 -7.03 12.91 3.22
CA TYR A 146 -6.67 13.70 4.39
C TYR A 146 -7.87 14.00 5.30
N GLU A 147 -9.02 14.35 4.73
CA GLU A 147 -10.25 14.61 5.47
C GLU A 147 -10.78 13.33 6.12
N PHE A 148 -10.73 12.20 5.42
CA PHE A 148 -11.05 10.89 5.98
C PHE A 148 -10.15 10.56 7.17
N MET A 149 -8.83 10.69 7.02
CA MET A 149 -7.86 10.48 8.10
C MET A 149 -8.19 11.38 9.30
N SER A 150 -8.39 12.67 9.05
CA SER A 150 -8.72 13.66 10.09
C SER A 150 -10.03 13.33 10.81
N LYS A 151 -11.05 12.87 10.08
CA LYS A 151 -12.35 12.44 10.62
C LYS A 151 -12.18 11.24 11.55
N ILE A 152 -11.50 10.19 11.10
CA ILE A 152 -11.30 8.97 11.88
C ILE A 152 -10.43 9.23 13.11
N THR A 153 -9.35 10.00 12.98
CA THR A 153 -8.49 10.36 14.11
C THR A 153 -9.21 11.19 15.16
N LYS A 154 -10.01 12.19 14.77
CA LYS A 154 -10.87 12.95 15.70
C LYS A 154 -11.87 12.02 16.41
N ASP A 155 -12.43 11.05 15.66
CA ASP A 155 -13.36 10.10 16.23
C ASP A 155 -12.70 9.19 17.27
N PHE A 156 -11.50 8.69 16.96
CA PHE A 156 -10.68 7.88 17.85
C PHE A 156 -10.40 8.60 19.17
N ILE A 157 -9.97 9.86 19.12
CA ILE A 157 -9.72 10.67 20.33
C ILE A 157 -10.98 10.82 21.17
N SER A 158 -12.13 11.11 20.53
CA SER A 158 -13.39 11.37 21.24
C SER A 158 -14.07 10.10 21.77
N ARG A 159 -13.87 8.95 21.11
CA ARG A 159 -14.60 7.70 21.36
C ARG A 159 -13.67 6.48 21.41
N LEU A 160 -12.57 6.58 22.15
CA LEU A 160 -11.52 5.53 22.24
C LEU A 160 -12.07 4.11 22.49
N SER A 161 -13.12 3.96 23.30
CA SER A 161 -13.72 2.66 23.60
C SER A 161 -14.30 1.95 22.37
N ARG A 162 -14.68 2.69 21.31
CA ARG A 162 -15.15 2.12 20.03
C ARG A 162 -14.05 1.35 19.31
N TYR A 163 -12.80 1.77 19.46
CA TYR A 163 -11.63 1.34 18.69
C TYR A 163 -10.75 0.33 19.43
N LYS A 164 -10.96 0.18 20.74
CA LYS A 164 -10.15 -0.67 21.61
C LYS A 164 -10.12 -2.13 21.11
N GLY A 165 -8.91 -2.62 20.85
CA GLY A 165 -8.61 -4.03 20.60
C GLY A 165 -8.75 -4.49 19.14
N TRP A 166 -8.98 -3.58 18.19
CA TRP A 166 -9.07 -3.95 16.77
C TRP A 166 -8.52 -2.87 15.81
N PHE A 167 -8.34 -1.62 16.26
CA PHE A 167 -7.92 -0.51 15.39
C PHE A 167 -6.49 -0.07 15.69
N HIS A 168 -5.77 0.26 14.62
CA HIS A 168 -4.36 0.67 14.63
C HIS A 168 -4.28 2.15 14.20
N ILE A 169 -4.12 3.05 15.18
CA ILE A 169 -4.07 4.50 14.91
C ILE A 169 -2.73 4.92 14.30
N GLU A 170 -1.68 4.13 14.52
CA GLU A 170 -0.33 4.32 14.00
C GLU A 170 -0.33 4.45 12.46
N ASP A 171 -1.08 3.61 11.75
CA ASP A 171 -1.18 3.59 10.28
C ASP A 171 -1.79 4.87 9.72
N PHE A 172 -2.63 5.56 10.49
CA PHE A 172 -3.15 6.87 10.15
C PHE A 172 -2.13 7.96 10.48
N THR A 173 -1.57 7.93 11.69
CA THR A 173 -0.69 9.00 12.18
C THR A 173 0.55 9.15 11.30
N TYR A 174 1.22 8.04 10.96
CA TYR A 174 2.41 8.05 10.12
C TYR A 174 2.16 8.69 8.75
N ASN A 175 1.03 8.38 8.11
CA ASN A 175 0.75 8.86 6.76
C ASN A 175 0.33 10.35 6.70
N PHE A 176 0.08 11.03 7.82
CA PHE A 176 -0.16 12.49 7.79
C PHE A 176 1.03 13.27 7.25
N VAL A 177 2.27 12.78 7.45
CA VAL A 177 3.46 13.40 6.86
C VAL A 177 3.41 13.40 5.33
N LYS A 178 2.92 12.31 4.72
CA LYS A 178 2.77 12.19 3.26
C LYS A 178 1.78 13.20 2.69
N GLN A 179 0.76 13.56 3.47
CA GLN A 179 -0.24 14.55 3.08
C GLN A 179 0.32 15.99 3.06
N GLN A 180 1.48 16.24 3.68
CA GLN A 180 2.17 17.54 3.73
C GLN A 180 1.29 18.70 4.23
N ARG A 181 0.38 18.39 5.17
CA ARG A 181 -0.62 19.33 5.71
C ARG A 181 -0.38 19.55 7.21
N LYS A 182 0.16 20.72 7.55
CA LYS A 182 0.50 21.09 8.94
C LYS A 182 -0.72 21.22 9.86
N GLU A 183 -1.92 21.34 9.28
CA GLU A 183 -3.19 21.43 10.00
C GLU A 183 -3.49 20.17 10.84
N ALA A 184 -2.81 19.05 10.56
CA ALA A 184 -2.91 17.85 11.39
C ALA A 184 -2.14 17.94 12.71
N ILE A 185 -1.13 18.82 12.85
CA ILE A 185 -0.26 18.86 14.03
C ILE A 185 -1.04 18.99 15.36
N PRO A 186 -2.01 19.91 15.52
CA PRO A 186 -2.79 19.99 16.76
C PRO A 186 -3.54 18.70 17.08
N LEU A 187 -4.03 18.00 16.05
CA LEU A 187 -4.73 16.73 16.20
C LEU A 187 -3.78 15.62 16.65
N LEU A 188 -2.59 15.54 16.05
CA LEU A 188 -1.55 14.58 16.43
C LEU A 188 -1.04 14.82 17.87
N ARG A 189 -0.91 16.08 18.29
CA ARG A 189 -0.54 16.44 19.66
C ARG A 189 -1.58 15.97 20.69
N GLN A 190 -2.87 16.01 20.36
CA GLN A 190 -3.91 15.47 21.23
C GLN A 190 -3.76 13.95 21.43
N ILE A 191 -3.39 13.20 20.38
CA ILE A 191 -3.11 11.77 20.51
C ILE A 191 -1.91 11.54 21.44
N LEU A 192 -0.85 12.34 21.27
CA LEU A 192 0.38 12.22 22.06
C LEU A 192 0.15 12.38 23.58
N GLU A 193 -0.86 13.17 23.96
CA GLU A 193 -1.25 13.40 25.36
C GLU A 193 -2.15 12.27 25.93
N MET A 194 -2.63 11.34 25.10
CA MET A 194 -3.48 10.24 25.54
C MET A 194 -2.65 9.22 26.36
N LYS A 195 -3.17 8.82 27.53
CA LYS A 195 -2.50 7.88 28.44
C LYS A 195 -2.15 6.51 27.84
N GLY A 196 -2.81 6.12 26.75
CA GLY A 196 -2.61 4.83 26.09
C GLY A 196 -1.43 4.79 25.11
N ILE A 197 -0.94 5.94 24.66
CA ILE A 197 0.06 6.05 23.59
C ILE A 197 1.45 6.01 24.20
N THR A 198 2.21 4.94 23.92
CA THR A 198 3.50 4.68 24.58
C THR A 198 4.50 4.01 23.63
N GLY A 199 5.76 3.88 24.06
CA GLY A 199 6.77 3.09 23.35
C GLY A 199 7.02 3.53 21.91
N THR A 200 6.99 2.59 20.97
CA THR A 200 7.24 2.84 19.54
C THR A 200 6.16 3.68 18.89
N GLU A 201 4.89 3.48 19.25
CA GLU A 201 3.77 4.27 18.75
C GLU A 201 3.94 5.76 19.10
N LYS A 202 4.31 6.04 20.35
CA LYS A 202 4.61 7.40 20.80
C LYS A 202 5.76 8.04 20.01
N ARG A 203 6.87 7.32 19.82
CA ARG A 203 8.02 7.81 19.05
C ARG A 203 7.66 8.09 17.60
N GLY A 204 6.93 7.19 16.94
CA GLY A 204 6.48 7.38 15.56
C GLY A 204 5.57 8.61 15.40
N LEU A 205 4.72 8.87 16.39
CA LEU A 205 3.88 10.07 16.42
C LEU A 205 4.71 11.36 16.62
N GLU A 206 5.70 11.33 17.52
CA GLU A 206 6.64 12.45 17.72
C GLU A 206 7.42 12.73 16.43
N ASP A 207 7.93 11.70 15.75
CA ASP A 207 8.62 11.80 14.47
C ASP A 207 7.73 12.40 13.38
N THR A 208 6.48 11.96 13.29
CA THR A 208 5.49 12.52 12.36
C THR A 208 5.27 14.00 12.61
N ILE A 209 5.11 14.41 13.87
CA ILE A 209 4.93 15.82 14.23
C ILE A 209 6.17 16.63 13.85
N ARG A 210 7.37 16.16 14.18
CA ARG A 210 8.64 16.83 13.82
C ARG A 210 8.76 16.99 12.30
N ALA A 211 8.48 15.93 11.55
CA ALA A 211 8.53 15.94 10.09
C ALA A 211 7.52 16.91 9.45
N LEU A 212 6.35 17.13 10.07
CA LEU A 212 5.38 18.12 9.62
C LEU A 212 5.77 19.56 10.01
N GLU A 213 6.43 19.74 11.16
CA GLU A 213 6.86 21.05 11.64
C GLU A 213 8.00 21.61 10.79
N ASP A 214 9.04 20.79 10.59
CA ASP A 214 10.26 21.11 9.84
C ASP A 214 10.67 19.93 8.92
N PRO A 215 10.06 19.82 7.73
CA PRO A 215 10.36 18.73 6.79
C PRO A 215 11.83 18.67 6.37
N GLU A 216 12.44 19.83 6.09
CA GLU A 216 13.84 19.91 5.63
C GLU A 216 14.81 19.54 6.75
N GLY A 217 14.58 20.05 7.97
CA GLY A 217 15.38 19.70 9.14
C GLY A 217 15.28 18.22 9.48
N TYR A 218 14.08 17.65 9.43
CA TYR A 218 13.86 16.24 9.68
C TYR A 218 14.55 15.33 8.64
N GLU A 219 14.48 15.68 7.35
CA GLU A 219 15.18 14.92 6.30
C GLU A 219 16.70 14.96 6.49
N LYS A 220 17.24 16.11 6.91
CA LYS A 220 18.67 16.25 7.21
C LYS A 220 19.09 15.38 8.39
N GLU A 221 18.33 15.40 9.49
CA GLU A 221 18.57 14.57 10.69
C GLU A 221 18.58 13.07 10.33
N LEU A 222 17.63 12.62 9.50
CA LEU A 222 17.58 11.24 9.01
C LEU A 222 18.83 10.86 8.22
N LYS A 223 19.27 11.72 7.29
CA LYS A 223 20.49 11.47 6.51
C LYS A 223 21.74 11.38 7.39
N GLU A 224 21.85 12.25 8.38
CA GLU A 224 22.96 12.23 9.34
C GLU A 224 22.94 10.92 10.16
N THR A 225 21.78 10.52 10.67
CA THR A 225 21.60 9.28 11.43
C THR A 225 21.97 8.04 10.60
N VAL A 226 21.50 7.96 9.34
CA VAL A 226 21.83 6.83 8.44
C VAL A 226 23.33 6.76 8.16
N ASN A 227 23.99 7.91 7.98
CA ASN A 227 25.44 7.97 7.77
C ASN A 227 26.21 7.47 9.01
N GLU A 228 25.80 7.89 10.21
CA GLU A 228 26.40 7.44 11.47
C GLU A 228 26.26 5.92 11.67
N LEU A 229 25.05 5.38 11.47
CA LEU A 229 24.80 3.94 11.56
C LEU A 229 25.62 3.15 10.53
N SER A 230 25.73 3.66 9.31
CA SER A 230 26.54 3.05 8.26
C SER A 230 28.04 3.06 8.59
N GLN A 231 28.52 4.07 9.31
CA GLN A 231 29.91 4.13 9.78
C GLN A 231 30.15 3.16 10.95
N ALA A 232 29.22 3.09 11.91
CA ALA A 232 29.30 2.17 13.04
C ALA A 232 29.30 0.70 12.60
N ALA A 233 28.39 0.32 11.68
CA ALA A 233 28.33 -1.04 11.14
C ALA A 233 29.62 -1.46 10.42
N LYS A 234 30.32 -0.52 9.76
CA LYS A 234 31.62 -0.77 9.12
C LYS A 234 32.75 -0.93 10.14
N GLN A 235 32.67 -0.29 11.30
CA GLN A 235 33.65 -0.43 12.39
C GLN A 235 33.48 -1.75 13.15
N ASP A 236 32.25 -2.23 13.33
CA ASP A 236 31.96 -3.51 14.00
C ASP A 236 32.22 -4.75 13.11
N SER A 237 32.45 -4.53 11.80
CA SER A 237 32.77 -5.59 10.82
C SER A 237 34.29 -5.78 10.60
N LEU A 238 35.14 -5.07 11.36
CA LEU A 238 36.61 -5.12 11.34
C LEU A 238 37.16 -5.80 12.60
#